data_AF-A0A947HDK6-F1
#
_entry.id   AF-A0A947HDK6-F1
#
_cell.length_a   1.000
_cell.length_b   1.000
_cell.length_c   1.000
_cell.angle_alpha   90.00
_cell.angle_beta   90.00
_cell.angle_gamma   90.00
#
_symmetry.space_group_name_H-M   'P 1'
#
loop_
_entity.id
_entity.type
_entity.pdbx_description
1 polymer ?
#
loop_
_entity_poly.entity_id
_entity_poly.type
_entity_poly.pdbx_seq_one_letter_code
_entity_poly.pdbx_strand_id
1 'polypeptide(L)'
;MKNPNILPTLQQTLQAIEAWHQEHHPRSAEAFEPPIKPEKLAKLAAELPFELPSELTKLYAWHNGQSQNAPFFNSFTFFPFEEALEEYELAIENAQEQGLEWKASWFPIFGYMGDYFLLECAPESPPAPVYMYLSHVEGVPRWYESLEKMLLTIAACYQSGAYSYDDDAIFVEDFEKAEGIRLKFNRRVDRFATENELTDFEPYQEVQEREDGFKIVTSYQSEAQRVEELYGPDGRKREQNIYWGDELVRRDIWEFTSDTQVIITSENNSGMMFSTRAYAEIQPDGEVVTHKIETIVNGEVVSEQDLSEDFEEEDESDDDDESF
;
A
#
# COMPACT_ATOMS: atom_id res chain seq x y z
N MET A 1 -25.18 -21.98 -22.50
CA MET A 1 -24.48 -22.18 -21.20
C MET A 1 -23.23 -21.31 -21.25
N LYS A 2 -23.20 -20.19 -20.50
CA LYS A 2 -22.01 -19.33 -20.43
C LYS A 2 -21.00 -20.00 -19.51
N ASN A 3 -19.74 -20.04 -19.93
CA ASN A 3 -18.63 -20.64 -19.18
C ASN A 3 -18.41 -19.83 -17.88
N PRO A 4 -18.52 -20.41 -16.68
CA PRO A 4 -18.59 -19.63 -15.43
C PRO A 4 -17.25 -19.06 -14.92
N ASN A 5 -16.15 -19.14 -15.69
CA ASN A 5 -14.80 -18.81 -15.20
C ASN A 5 -13.99 -17.86 -16.10
N ILE A 6 -14.63 -17.03 -16.92
CA ILE A 6 -13.92 -15.97 -17.66
C ILE A 6 -14.19 -14.66 -16.95
N LEU A 7 -13.16 -14.07 -16.34
CA LEU A 7 -13.22 -12.71 -15.81
C LEU A 7 -13.57 -11.72 -16.94
N PRO A 8 -14.36 -10.68 -16.67
CA PRO A 8 -14.68 -9.68 -17.69
C PRO A 8 -13.41 -8.98 -18.17
N THR A 9 -13.42 -8.52 -19.41
CA THR A 9 -12.33 -7.66 -19.92
C THR A 9 -12.39 -6.29 -19.25
N LEU A 10 -11.27 -5.55 -19.23
CA LEU A 10 -11.25 -4.16 -18.72
C LEU A 10 -12.36 -3.30 -19.34
N GLN A 11 -12.58 -3.39 -20.65
CA GLN A 11 -13.65 -2.66 -21.32
C GLN A 11 -15.05 -3.03 -20.81
N GLN A 12 -15.30 -4.32 -20.56
CA GLN A 12 -16.58 -4.77 -20.00
C GLN A 12 -16.78 -4.29 -18.56
N THR A 13 -15.70 -4.27 -17.78
CA THR A 13 -15.68 -3.75 -16.40
C THR A 13 -16.01 -2.26 -16.37
N LEU A 14 -15.33 -1.45 -17.20
CA LEU A 14 -15.57 0.00 -17.30
C LEU A 14 -17.02 0.31 -17.72
N GLN A 15 -17.54 -0.40 -18.72
CA GLN A 15 -18.94 -0.27 -19.16
C GLN A 15 -19.93 -0.63 -18.04
N ALA A 16 -19.62 -1.63 -17.22
CA ALA A 16 -20.48 -2.01 -16.10
C ALA A 16 -20.50 -0.92 -15.02
N ILE A 17 -19.36 -0.28 -14.75
CA ILE A 17 -19.28 0.86 -13.82
C ILE A 17 -20.10 2.04 -14.37
N GLU A 18 -19.87 2.43 -15.63
CA GLU A 18 -20.60 3.55 -16.26
C GLU A 18 -22.12 3.33 -16.22
N ALA A 19 -22.58 2.14 -16.62
CA ALA A 19 -23.99 1.80 -16.62
C ALA A 19 -24.59 1.86 -15.21
N TRP A 20 -23.82 1.44 -14.20
CA TRP A 20 -24.27 1.54 -12.82
C TRP A 20 -24.45 3.01 -12.38
N HIS A 21 -23.50 3.90 -12.69
CA HIS A 21 -23.64 5.33 -12.41
C HIS A 21 -24.82 5.94 -13.17
N GLN A 22 -25.03 5.59 -14.44
CA GLN A 22 -26.17 6.10 -15.21
C GLN A 22 -27.52 5.72 -14.59
N GLU A 23 -27.62 4.53 -14.00
CA GLU A 23 -28.85 4.04 -13.37
C GLU A 23 -29.03 4.57 -11.93
N HIS A 24 -27.97 4.62 -11.13
CA HIS A 24 -28.05 4.84 -9.68
C HIS A 24 -27.54 6.20 -9.22
N HIS A 25 -26.63 6.83 -9.97
CA HIS A 25 -26.07 8.13 -9.62
C HIS A 25 -25.86 9.03 -10.85
N PRO A 26 -26.95 9.51 -11.50
CA PRO A 26 -26.87 10.19 -12.79
C PRO A 26 -25.97 11.44 -12.80
N ARG A 27 -25.87 12.17 -11.68
CA ARG A 27 -24.96 13.32 -11.57
C ARG A 27 -23.50 12.93 -11.72
N SER A 28 -23.09 11.81 -11.14
CA SER A 28 -21.73 11.28 -11.31
C SER A 28 -21.51 10.75 -12.74
N ALA A 29 -22.54 10.15 -13.34
CA ALA A 29 -22.48 9.74 -14.74
C ALA A 29 -22.31 10.94 -15.71
N GLU A 30 -23.01 12.04 -15.46
CA GLU A 30 -22.89 13.28 -16.25
C GLU A 30 -21.52 13.94 -16.10
N ALA A 31 -20.81 13.66 -15.01
CA ALA A 31 -19.49 14.23 -14.74
C ALA A 31 -18.35 13.55 -15.50
N PHE A 32 -18.56 12.36 -16.07
CA PHE A 32 -17.55 11.68 -16.89
C PHE A 32 -17.12 12.53 -18.07
N GLU A 33 -15.83 12.84 -18.13
CA GLU A 33 -15.30 13.63 -19.23
C GLU A 33 -15.08 12.79 -20.48
N PRO A 34 -15.19 13.36 -21.69
CA PRO A 34 -14.85 12.65 -22.91
C PRO A 34 -13.44 12.06 -22.87
N PRO A 35 -13.18 10.92 -23.55
CA PRO A 35 -11.85 10.34 -23.67
C PRO A 35 -10.77 11.36 -24.02
N ILE A 36 -9.60 11.24 -23.39
CA ILE A 36 -8.47 12.06 -23.79
C ILE A 36 -7.97 11.64 -25.18
N LYS A 37 -7.61 12.60 -26.02
CA LYS A 37 -7.03 12.31 -27.33
C LYS A 37 -5.62 11.72 -27.14
N PRO A 38 -5.24 10.66 -27.89
CA PRO A 38 -3.92 10.05 -27.77
C PRO A 38 -2.76 11.04 -27.92
N GLU A 39 -2.87 11.99 -28.84
CA GLU A 39 -1.86 13.04 -29.07
C GLU A 39 -1.69 13.96 -27.85
N LYS A 40 -2.78 14.27 -27.16
CA LYS A 40 -2.79 15.12 -25.96
C LYS A 40 -2.22 14.34 -24.77
N LEU A 41 -2.65 13.10 -24.58
CA LEU A 41 -2.12 12.22 -23.53
C LEU A 41 -0.62 12.02 -23.69
N ALA A 42 -0.14 11.73 -24.90
CA ALA A 42 1.29 11.56 -25.17
C ALA A 42 2.09 12.84 -24.90
N LYS A 43 1.51 14.03 -25.15
CA LYS A 43 2.15 15.30 -24.83
C LYS A 43 2.28 15.51 -23.33
N LEU A 44 1.20 15.30 -22.57
CA LEU A 44 1.21 15.47 -21.11
C LEU A 44 2.11 14.43 -20.43
N ALA A 45 2.02 13.16 -20.87
CA ALA A 45 2.84 12.08 -20.35
C ALA A 45 4.35 12.28 -20.56
N ALA A 46 4.76 13.11 -21.52
CA ALA A 46 6.18 13.40 -21.76
C ALA A 46 6.82 14.22 -20.63
N GLU A 47 6.01 14.78 -19.73
CA GLU A 47 6.47 15.54 -18.55
C GLU A 47 6.77 14.62 -17.35
N LEU A 48 6.33 13.35 -17.41
CA LEU A 48 6.50 12.37 -16.34
C LEU A 48 7.85 11.64 -16.46
N PRO A 49 8.47 11.24 -15.33
CA PRO A 49 9.74 10.50 -15.32
C PRO A 49 9.58 9.01 -15.65
N PHE A 50 8.38 8.56 -16.04
CA PHE A 50 8.05 7.18 -16.34
C PHE A 50 7.13 7.06 -17.56
N GLU A 51 7.09 5.87 -18.16
CA GLU A 51 6.11 5.56 -19.20
C GLU A 51 4.76 5.17 -18.59
N LEU A 52 3.65 5.62 -19.18
CA LEU A 52 2.32 5.26 -18.68
C LEU A 52 2.06 3.76 -18.85
N PRO A 53 1.64 3.05 -17.78
CA PRO A 53 1.20 1.67 -17.90
C PRO A 53 0.06 1.53 -18.91
N SER A 54 0.02 0.38 -19.60
CA SER A 54 -0.99 0.16 -20.65
C SER A 54 -2.44 0.21 -20.12
N GLU A 55 -2.66 -0.18 -18.86
CA GLU A 55 -3.95 -0.12 -18.18
C GLU A 55 -4.39 1.32 -17.96
N LEU A 56 -3.47 2.21 -17.57
CA LEU A 56 -3.73 3.63 -17.36
C LEU A 56 -4.09 4.32 -18.68
N THR A 57 -3.36 4.01 -19.74
CA THR A 57 -3.64 4.53 -21.09
C THR A 57 -5.04 4.11 -21.56
N LYS A 58 -5.46 2.86 -21.29
CA LYS A 58 -6.80 2.37 -21.63
C LYS A 58 -7.89 3.05 -20.80
N LEU A 59 -7.64 3.32 -19.52
CA LEU A 59 -8.56 4.02 -18.64
C LEU A 59 -8.84 5.45 -19.15
N TYR A 60 -7.80 6.22 -19.45
CA TYR A 60 -7.94 7.58 -19.97
C TYR A 60 -8.49 7.63 -21.41
N ALA A 61 -8.28 6.58 -22.21
CA ALA A 61 -8.93 6.41 -23.50
C ALA A 61 -10.43 6.07 -23.40
N TRP A 62 -10.94 5.75 -22.20
CA TRP A 62 -12.37 5.57 -21.94
C TRP A 62 -13.01 6.87 -21.43
N HIS A 63 -12.45 7.50 -20.39
CA HIS A 63 -12.86 8.84 -19.92
C HIS A 63 -11.66 9.60 -19.37
N ASN A 64 -11.64 10.93 -19.56
CA ASN A 64 -10.62 11.80 -18.96
C ASN A 64 -11.00 12.20 -17.53
N GLY A 65 -11.21 11.24 -16.65
CA GLY A 65 -11.66 11.54 -15.30
C GLY A 65 -13.13 11.94 -15.19
N GLN A 66 -13.43 12.59 -14.07
CA GLN A 66 -14.71 13.19 -13.73
C GLN A 66 -14.53 14.64 -13.31
N SER A 67 -15.42 15.50 -13.78
CA SER A 67 -15.46 16.91 -13.39
C SER A 67 -16.19 17.12 -12.05
N GLN A 68 -16.02 18.31 -11.47
CA GLN A 68 -16.80 18.79 -10.31
C GLN A 68 -16.66 17.92 -9.05
N ASN A 69 -15.52 17.23 -8.87
CA ASN A 69 -15.28 16.33 -7.74
C ASN A 69 -16.38 15.27 -7.59
N ALA A 70 -16.97 14.84 -8.70
CA ALA A 70 -17.99 13.81 -8.68
C ALA A 70 -17.34 12.46 -8.29
N PRO A 71 -17.90 11.73 -7.32
CA PRO A 71 -17.28 10.51 -6.85
C PRO A 71 -17.43 9.39 -7.89
N PHE A 72 -16.31 8.74 -8.19
CA PHE A 72 -16.23 7.50 -8.95
C PHE A 72 -16.58 6.31 -8.07
N PHE A 73 -16.07 6.29 -6.84
CA PHE A 73 -16.37 5.28 -5.81
C PHE A 73 -15.94 5.82 -4.45
N ASN A 74 -16.64 5.48 -3.37
CA ASN A 74 -16.24 5.82 -1.99
C ASN A 74 -15.70 7.24 -1.78
N SER A 75 -16.39 8.26 -2.32
CA SER A 75 -15.98 9.67 -2.34
C SER A 75 -14.75 10.03 -3.18
N PHE A 76 -13.97 9.05 -3.64
CA PHE A 76 -12.83 9.27 -4.53
C PHE A 76 -13.28 9.67 -5.93
N THR A 77 -12.71 10.75 -6.43
CA THR A 77 -12.91 11.25 -7.79
C THR A 77 -11.89 10.61 -8.72
N PHE A 78 -12.30 10.19 -9.91
CA PHE A 78 -11.36 9.83 -10.97
C PHE A 78 -10.80 11.12 -11.58
N PHE A 79 -9.52 11.41 -11.40
CA PHE A 79 -8.97 12.67 -11.86
C PHE A 79 -8.89 12.76 -13.39
N PRO A 80 -9.25 13.91 -13.98
CA PRO A 80 -8.76 14.27 -15.31
C PRO A 80 -7.24 14.20 -15.35
N PHE A 81 -6.66 13.82 -16.50
CA PHE A 81 -5.21 13.55 -16.57
C PHE A 81 -4.37 14.78 -16.18
N GLU A 82 -4.83 15.97 -16.54
CA GLU A 82 -4.21 17.24 -16.17
C GLU A 82 -4.21 17.47 -14.67
N GLU A 83 -5.33 17.19 -14.01
CA GLU A 83 -5.45 17.31 -12.55
C GLU A 83 -4.57 16.26 -11.85
N ALA A 84 -4.55 15.02 -12.36
CA ALA A 84 -3.65 13.99 -11.86
C ALA A 84 -2.16 14.40 -11.98
N LEU A 85 -1.79 15.15 -13.02
CA LEU A 85 -0.44 15.67 -13.19
C LEU A 85 -0.15 16.81 -12.19
N GLU A 86 -1.08 17.73 -11.99
CA GLU A 86 -0.96 18.81 -10.99
C GLU A 86 -0.83 18.23 -9.57
N GLU A 87 -1.65 17.24 -9.22
CA GLU A 87 -1.60 16.53 -7.93
C GLU A 87 -0.29 15.76 -7.75
N TYR A 88 0.24 15.14 -8.82
CA TYR A 88 1.53 14.47 -8.80
C TYR A 88 2.69 15.43 -8.53
N GLU A 89 2.71 16.58 -9.21
CA GLU A 89 3.73 17.62 -9.02
C GLU A 89 3.69 18.17 -7.59
N LEU A 90 2.48 18.51 -7.11
CA LEU A 90 2.26 19.00 -5.76
C LEU A 90 2.69 17.99 -4.70
N ALA A 91 2.39 16.70 -4.91
CA ALA A 91 2.76 15.64 -3.98
C ALA A 91 4.29 15.46 -3.88
N ILE A 92 5.00 15.55 -5.00
CA ILE A 92 6.47 15.50 -4.99
C ILE A 92 7.08 16.69 -4.26
N GLU A 93 6.58 17.90 -4.52
CA GLU A 93 7.05 19.11 -3.85
C GLU A 93 6.82 19.00 -2.33
N ASN A 94 5.61 18.64 -1.91
CA ASN A 94 5.28 18.45 -0.50
C ASN A 94 6.13 17.36 0.16
N ALA A 95 6.37 16.24 -0.53
CA ALA A 95 7.17 15.16 0.00
C ALA A 95 8.63 15.56 0.23
N GLN A 96 9.19 16.38 -0.66
CA GLN A 96 10.53 16.95 -0.50
C GLN A 96 10.60 17.95 0.65
N GLU A 97 9.60 18.82 0.79
CA GLU A 97 9.58 19.84 1.85
C GLU A 97 9.32 19.26 3.24
N GLN A 98 8.47 18.23 3.33
CA GLN A 98 8.00 17.66 4.60
C GLN A 98 8.68 16.33 4.96
N GLY A 99 9.58 15.84 4.12
CA GLY A 99 10.24 14.54 4.32
C GLY A 99 9.28 13.35 4.27
N LEU A 100 8.16 13.46 3.54
CA LEU A 100 7.19 12.38 3.42
C LEU A 100 7.67 11.32 2.42
N GLU A 101 7.26 10.07 2.64
CA GLU A 101 7.53 9.00 1.68
C GLU A 101 6.66 9.17 0.42
N TRP A 102 7.27 9.57 -0.69
CA TRP A 102 6.63 9.58 -2.00
C TRP A 102 7.58 9.08 -3.08
N LYS A 103 7.19 8.01 -3.79
CA LYS A 103 8.01 7.50 -4.91
C LYS A 103 7.71 8.30 -6.18
N ALA A 104 8.75 8.68 -6.91
CA ALA A 104 8.60 9.36 -8.21
C ALA A 104 7.86 8.52 -9.25
N SER A 105 7.66 7.22 -9.03
CA SER A 105 6.86 6.34 -9.89
C SER A 105 5.39 6.24 -9.46
N TRP A 106 5.00 6.86 -8.35
CA TRP A 106 3.62 6.87 -7.87
C TRP A 106 2.82 7.97 -8.54
N PHE A 107 1.82 7.57 -9.33
CA PHE A 107 0.93 8.50 -10.04
C PHE A 107 -0.48 8.47 -9.44
N PRO A 108 -1.02 9.60 -8.95
CA PRO A 108 -2.37 9.66 -8.40
C PRO A 108 -3.40 9.50 -9.52
N ILE A 109 -4.28 8.51 -9.37
CA ILE A 109 -5.33 8.22 -10.35
C ILE A 109 -6.72 8.54 -9.82
N PHE A 110 -6.92 8.39 -8.51
CA PHE A 110 -8.12 8.81 -7.83
C PHE A 110 -7.74 9.56 -6.56
N GLY A 111 -8.54 10.54 -6.16
CA GLY A 111 -8.28 11.26 -4.92
C GLY A 111 -9.51 11.87 -4.26
N TYR A 112 -9.35 12.18 -2.98
CA TYR A 112 -10.32 12.85 -2.14
C TYR A 112 -9.61 13.55 -0.98
N MET A 113 -9.66 14.89 -0.93
CA MET A 113 -9.14 15.68 0.20
C MET A 113 -7.69 15.33 0.65
N GLY A 114 -6.79 15.04 -0.30
CA GLY A 114 -5.40 14.67 0.00
C GLY A 114 -5.16 13.18 0.24
N ASP A 115 -6.21 12.36 0.21
CA ASP A 115 -6.09 10.91 0.13
C ASP A 115 -6.07 10.47 -1.33
N TYR A 116 -5.25 9.48 -1.66
CA TYR A 116 -5.04 9.03 -3.04
C TYR A 116 -5.05 7.52 -3.21
N PHE A 117 -5.52 7.09 -4.38
CA PHE A 117 -5.07 5.83 -4.96
C PHE A 117 -3.95 6.11 -5.95
N LEU A 118 -2.78 5.54 -5.66
CA LEU A 118 -1.55 5.76 -6.40
C LEU A 118 -1.23 4.54 -7.26
N LEU A 119 -1.08 4.74 -8.56
CA LEU A 119 -0.62 3.69 -9.47
C LEU A 119 0.92 3.65 -9.49
N GLU A 120 1.48 2.45 -9.37
CA GLU A 120 2.92 2.22 -9.57
C GLU A 120 3.29 2.17 -11.05
N CYS A 121 4.01 3.18 -11.51
CA CYS A 121 4.42 3.31 -12.90
C CYS A 121 5.88 2.89 -13.17
N ALA A 122 6.57 2.30 -12.19
CA ALA A 122 7.92 1.78 -12.40
C ALA A 122 7.95 0.66 -13.48
N PRO A 123 8.91 0.68 -14.43
CA PRO A 123 8.97 -0.27 -15.55
C PRO A 123 9.01 -1.75 -15.15
N GLU A 124 9.60 -2.05 -14.00
CA GLU A 124 9.77 -3.39 -13.43
C GLU A 124 8.54 -3.91 -12.68
N SER A 125 7.48 -3.12 -12.59
CA SER A 125 6.28 -3.43 -11.81
C SER A 125 5.04 -3.92 -12.59
N PRO A 126 5.10 -4.63 -13.74
CA PRO A 126 3.88 -5.15 -14.36
C PRO A 126 3.40 -6.47 -13.70
N PRO A 127 2.10 -6.60 -13.35
CA PRO A 127 1.05 -5.58 -13.49
C PRO A 127 1.16 -4.49 -12.42
N ALA A 128 0.92 -3.24 -12.83
CA ALA A 128 1.15 -2.02 -12.03
C ALA A 128 0.27 -1.99 -10.77
N PRO A 129 0.79 -2.28 -9.55
CA PRO A 129 -0.01 -2.28 -8.34
C PRO A 129 -0.58 -0.90 -8.04
N VAL A 130 -1.66 -0.87 -7.26
CA VAL A 130 -2.26 0.36 -6.76
C VAL A 130 -2.09 0.41 -5.25
N TYR A 131 -1.53 1.51 -4.75
CA TYR A 131 -1.37 1.80 -3.33
C TYR A 131 -2.45 2.75 -2.84
N MET A 132 -2.78 2.68 -1.56
CA MET A 132 -3.67 3.63 -0.89
C MET A 132 -2.84 4.54 -0.01
N TYR A 133 -2.84 5.83 -0.31
CA TYR A 133 -2.24 6.87 0.51
C TYR A 133 -3.32 7.59 1.27
N LEU A 134 -3.24 7.59 2.60
CA LEU A 134 -4.14 8.34 3.47
C LEU A 134 -3.33 9.38 4.21
N SER A 135 -3.67 10.65 4.05
CA SER A 135 -2.92 11.80 4.57
C SER A 135 -2.77 11.82 6.11
N HIS A 136 -3.56 11.01 6.81
CA HIS A 136 -3.59 10.92 8.28
C HIS A 136 -3.15 9.57 8.84
N VAL A 137 -2.62 8.67 7.99
CA VAL A 137 -2.22 7.31 8.39
C VAL A 137 -0.80 7.05 7.90
N GLU A 138 0.04 6.50 8.79
CA GLU A 138 1.38 6.08 8.41
C GLU A 138 1.35 4.85 7.50
N GLY A 139 2.22 4.86 6.49
CA GLY A 139 2.38 3.79 5.52
C GLY A 139 1.47 3.92 4.30
N VAL A 140 1.92 3.33 3.19
CA VAL A 140 1.22 3.38 1.91
C VAL A 140 0.95 1.93 1.46
N PRO A 141 -0.06 1.25 2.03
CA PRO A 141 -0.30 -0.15 1.75
C PRO A 141 -0.65 -0.39 0.30
N ARG A 142 -0.19 -1.51 -0.24
CA ARG A 142 -0.58 -1.98 -1.56
C ARG A 142 -2.02 -2.48 -1.47
N TRP A 143 -2.94 -1.71 -2.04
CA TRP A 143 -4.38 -1.92 -1.93
C TRP A 143 -4.95 -2.84 -2.98
N TYR A 144 -4.43 -2.76 -4.21
CA TYR A 144 -4.79 -3.63 -5.32
C TYR A 144 -3.55 -4.15 -6.04
N GLU A 145 -3.64 -5.38 -6.56
CA GLU A 145 -2.56 -5.99 -7.34
C GLU A 145 -2.37 -5.34 -8.72
N SER A 146 -3.39 -4.64 -9.24
CA SER A 146 -3.36 -3.96 -10.53
C SER A 146 -4.53 -2.98 -10.66
N LEU A 147 -4.44 -2.02 -11.59
CA LEU A 147 -5.56 -1.14 -11.94
C LEU A 147 -6.75 -1.94 -12.51
N GLU A 148 -6.49 -2.96 -13.33
CA GLU A 148 -7.55 -3.86 -13.82
C GLU A 148 -8.31 -4.55 -12.68
N LYS A 149 -7.60 -5.04 -11.65
CA LYS A 149 -8.23 -5.67 -10.48
C LYS A 149 -8.92 -4.66 -9.55
N MET A 150 -8.40 -3.44 -9.44
CA MET A 150 -9.09 -2.35 -8.74
C MET A 150 -10.46 -2.09 -9.37
N LEU A 151 -10.49 -1.84 -10.69
CA LEU A 151 -11.72 -1.56 -11.42
C LEU A 151 -12.69 -2.76 -11.39
N LEU A 152 -12.16 -3.98 -11.47
CA LEU A 152 -12.96 -5.20 -11.32
C LEU A 152 -13.60 -5.30 -9.93
N THR A 153 -12.85 -4.95 -8.89
CA THR A 153 -13.34 -4.91 -7.51
C THR A 153 -14.47 -3.89 -7.37
N ILE A 154 -14.25 -2.66 -7.85
CA ILE A 154 -15.26 -1.58 -7.82
C ILE A 154 -16.55 -2.02 -8.53
N ALA A 155 -16.43 -2.57 -9.74
CA ALA A 155 -17.60 -3.06 -10.49
C ALA A 155 -18.36 -4.17 -9.73
N ALA A 156 -17.64 -5.09 -9.09
CA ALA A 156 -18.25 -6.16 -8.30
C ALA A 156 -18.89 -5.64 -7.00
N CYS A 157 -18.30 -4.61 -6.36
CA CYS A 157 -18.90 -3.94 -5.21
C CYS A 157 -20.24 -3.30 -5.60
N TYR A 158 -20.31 -2.60 -6.73
CA TYR A 158 -21.58 -2.07 -7.24
C TYR A 158 -22.61 -3.15 -7.57
N GLN A 159 -22.21 -4.21 -8.27
CA GLN A 159 -23.11 -5.30 -8.67
C GLN A 159 -23.66 -6.09 -7.48
N SER A 160 -22.86 -6.24 -6.43
CA SER A 160 -23.27 -6.97 -5.24
C SER A 160 -24.09 -6.11 -4.28
N GLY A 161 -24.06 -4.78 -4.43
CA GLY A 161 -24.60 -3.84 -3.45
C GLY A 161 -23.71 -3.70 -2.21
N ALA A 162 -22.40 -3.92 -2.35
CA ALA A 162 -21.42 -3.50 -1.33
C ALA A 162 -21.22 -1.99 -1.37
N TYR A 163 -21.32 -1.40 -2.56
CA TYR A 163 -21.42 0.05 -2.77
C TYR A 163 -22.84 0.41 -3.18
N SER A 164 -23.43 1.39 -2.52
CA SER A 164 -24.79 1.86 -2.80
C SER A 164 -24.96 3.33 -2.42
N TYR A 165 -26.12 3.89 -2.75
CA TYR A 165 -26.56 5.19 -2.23
C TYR A 165 -27.86 4.98 -1.46
N ASP A 166 -28.02 5.68 -0.34
CA ASP A 166 -29.27 5.71 0.40
C ASP A 166 -30.30 6.66 -0.23
N ASP A 167 -31.46 6.79 0.42
CA ASP A 167 -32.57 7.64 -0.05
C ASP A 167 -32.20 9.13 -0.14
N ASP A 168 -31.16 9.56 0.59
CA ASP A 168 -30.64 10.93 0.58
C ASP A 168 -29.49 11.12 -0.42
N ALA A 169 -29.23 10.10 -1.26
CA ALA A 169 -28.12 10.03 -2.21
C ALA A 169 -26.74 10.16 -1.55
N ILE A 170 -26.63 9.69 -0.30
CA ILE A 170 -25.36 9.56 0.41
C ILE A 170 -24.76 8.20 0.10
N PHE A 171 -23.47 8.16 -0.21
CA PHE A 171 -22.78 6.91 -0.49
C PHE A 171 -22.71 6.06 0.78
N VAL A 172 -23.08 4.78 0.65
CA VAL A 172 -23.03 3.79 1.72
C VAL A 172 -22.18 2.61 1.26
N GLU A 173 -21.20 2.26 2.10
CA GLU A 173 -20.35 1.09 1.93
C GLU A 173 -20.67 0.02 2.99
N ASP A 174 -20.92 -1.20 2.53
CA ASP A 174 -20.85 -2.40 3.35
C ASP A 174 -19.39 -2.88 3.35
N PHE A 175 -18.63 -2.42 4.34
CA PHE A 175 -17.17 -2.60 4.40
C PHE A 175 -16.76 -4.07 4.39
N GLU A 176 -17.42 -4.93 5.17
CA GLU A 176 -17.08 -6.36 5.23
C GLU A 176 -17.24 -7.03 3.87
N LYS A 177 -18.33 -6.69 3.17
CA LYS A 177 -18.61 -7.23 1.85
C LYS A 177 -17.66 -6.65 0.79
N ALA A 178 -17.36 -5.35 0.84
CA ALA A 178 -16.41 -4.71 -0.04
C ALA A 178 -15.00 -5.31 0.12
N GLU A 179 -14.56 -5.48 1.36
CA GLU A 179 -13.27 -6.09 1.70
C GLU A 179 -13.21 -7.56 1.25
N GLY A 180 -14.27 -8.34 1.49
CA GLY A 180 -14.37 -9.71 1.00
C GLY A 180 -14.27 -9.82 -0.52
N ILE A 181 -14.84 -8.87 -1.26
CA ILE A 181 -14.72 -8.79 -2.73
C ILE A 181 -13.30 -8.38 -3.13
N ARG A 182 -12.71 -7.39 -2.46
CA ARG A 182 -11.34 -6.93 -2.72
C ARG A 182 -10.35 -8.08 -2.59
N LEU A 183 -10.37 -8.78 -1.46
CA LEU A 183 -9.47 -9.90 -1.16
C LEU A 183 -9.69 -11.11 -2.09
N LYS A 184 -10.91 -11.28 -2.62
CA LYS A 184 -11.21 -12.33 -3.61
C LYS A 184 -10.44 -12.12 -4.92
N PHE A 185 -10.29 -10.87 -5.38
CA PHE A 185 -9.59 -10.53 -6.62
C PHE A 185 -8.10 -10.20 -6.41
N ASN A 186 -7.76 -9.72 -5.22
CA ASN A 186 -6.43 -9.27 -4.83
C ASN A 186 -5.97 -10.12 -3.66
N ARG A 187 -5.24 -11.20 -3.95
CA ARG A 187 -4.76 -12.15 -2.93
C ARG A 187 -3.36 -11.81 -2.43
N ARG A 188 -2.61 -11.04 -3.21
CA ARG A 188 -1.30 -10.51 -2.84
C ARG A 188 -1.48 -9.02 -2.65
N VAL A 189 -2.06 -8.60 -1.53
CA VAL A 189 -2.21 -7.20 -1.11
C VAL A 189 -2.15 -7.14 0.40
N ASP A 190 -1.96 -5.94 0.92
CA ASP A 190 -2.09 -5.72 2.35
C ASP A 190 -3.57 -5.82 2.74
N ARG A 191 -3.81 -6.39 3.92
CA ARG A 191 -5.14 -6.59 4.49
C ARG A 191 -5.25 -5.81 5.79
N PHE A 192 -6.39 -5.16 5.97
CA PHE A 192 -6.74 -4.58 7.27
C PHE A 192 -7.55 -5.62 8.04
N ALA A 193 -7.28 -5.74 9.34
CA ALA A 193 -8.18 -6.47 10.23
C ALA A 193 -9.49 -5.68 10.30
N THR A 194 -10.62 -6.36 10.15
CA THR A 194 -11.93 -5.73 10.32
C THR A 194 -12.11 -5.32 11.78
N GLU A 195 -12.94 -4.31 12.05
CA GLU A 195 -13.24 -3.87 13.42
C GLU A 195 -13.78 -5.02 14.28
N ASN A 196 -14.57 -5.93 13.69
CA ASN A 196 -15.05 -7.16 14.33
C ASN A 196 -13.91 -8.14 14.66
N GLU A 197 -12.89 -8.28 13.80
CA GLU A 197 -11.70 -9.11 14.07
C GLU A 197 -10.82 -8.54 15.20
N LEU A 198 -10.86 -7.22 15.42
CA LEU A 198 -10.09 -6.55 16.45
C LEU A 198 -10.84 -6.43 17.79
N THR A 199 -12.18 -6.39 17.78
CA THR A 199 -12.99 -6.11 18.98
C THR A 199 -13.45 -7.34 19.74
N ASP A 200 -13.63 -8.50 19.08
CA ASP A 200 -14.06 -9.75 19.73
C ASP A 200 -12.90 -10.69 20.10
N PHE A 201 -11.67 -10.34 19.75
CA PHE A 201 -10.49 -11.16 20.00
C PHE A 201 -9.66 -10.63 21.18
N GLU A 202 -9.53 -11.41 22.25
CA GLU A 202 -8.58 -11.11 23.33
C GLU A 202 -7.19 -11.63 22.95
N PRO A 203 -6.17 -10.76 22.78
CA PRO A 203 -4.83 -11.20 22.44
C PRO A 203 -4.27 -12.15 23.51
N TYR A 204 -3.66 -13.24 23.06
CA TYR A 204 -3.04 -14.23 23.96
C TYR A 204 -1.74 -14.77 23.41
N GLN A 205 -0.96 -15.41 24.28
CA GLN A 205 0.33 -16.00 23.92
C GLN A 205 0.37 -17.47 24.31
N GLU A 206 0.95 -18.27 23.43
CA GLU A 206 1.34 -19.65 23.68
C GLU A 206 2.86 -19.74 23.72
N VAL A 207 3.39 -20.52 24.67
CA VAL A 207 4.83 -20.72 24.84
C VAL A 207 5.13 -22.19 24.76
N GLN A 208 6.02 -22.56 23.84
CA GLN A 208 6.53 -23.91 23.69
C GLN A 208 8.03 -23.94 23.94
N GLU A 209 8.44 -24.64 25.00
CA GLU A 209 9.85 -24.95 25.26
C GLU A 209 10.23 -26.28 24.61
N ARG A 210 11.42 -26.32 24.01
CA ARG A 210 11.98 -27.52 23.36
C ARG A 210 13.08 -28.12 24.23
N GLU A 211 13.32 -29.42 24.09
CA GLU A 211 14.35 -30.13 24.87
C GLU A 211 15.78 -29.62 24.62
N ASP A 212 16.01 -28.97 23.47
CA ASP A 212 17.29 -28.35 23.10
C ASP A 212 17.48 -26.94 23.70
N GLY A 213 16.55 -26.48 24.54
CA GLY A 213 16.59 -25.18 25.20
C GLY A 213 16.04 -24.03 24.35
N PHE A 214 15.62 -24.29 23.10
CA PHE A 214 14.93 -23.30 22.30
C PHE A 214 13.50 -23.08 22.82
N LYS A 215 12.99 -21.87 22.60
CA LYS A 215 11.64 -21.46 23.00
C LYS A 215 10.93 -20.84 21.81
N ILE A 216 9.70 -21.25 21.55
CA ILE A 216 8.80 -20.63 20.58
C ILE A 216 7.72 -19.87 21.36
N VAL A 217 7.53 -18.60 21.05
CA VAL A 217 6.43 -17.79 21.56
C VAL A 217 5.51 -17.46 20.41
N THR A 218 4.26 -17.90 20.48
CA THR A 218 3.23 -17.59 19.48
C THR A 218 2.27 -16.58 20.07
N SER A 219 2.29 -15.36 19.57
CA SER A 219 1.38 -14.28 19.96
C SER A 219 0.25 -14.17 18.94
N TYR A 220 -0.99 -14.30 19.40
CA TYR A 220 -2.16 -14.09 18.56
C TYR A 220 -2.73 -12.70 18.81
N GLN A 221 -2.93 -11.93 17.74
CA GLN A 221 -3.48 -10.57 17.79
C GLN A 221 -4.92 -10.54 17.25
N SER A 222 -5.29 -11.50 16.41
CA SER A 222 -6.66 -11.77 15.96
C SER A 222 -6.78 -13.25 15.59
N GLU A 223 -7.98 -13.72 15.20
CA GLU A 223 -8.14 -15.07 14.63
C GLU A 223 -7.30 -15.27 13.35
N ALA A 224 -7.02 -14.16 12.65
CA ALA A 224 -6.32 -14.15 11.38
C ALA A 224 -4.86 -13.71 11.51
N GLN A 225 -4.39 -13.20 12.65
CA GLN A 225 -3.02 -12.69 12.77
C GLN A 225 -2.28 -13.33 13.93
N ARG A 226 -1.14 -13.95 13.63
CA ARG A 226 -0.22 -14.45 14.66
C ARG A 226 1.23 -14.15 14.34
N VAL A 227 2.03 -14.00 15.38
CA VAL A 227 3.48 -13.82 15.32
C VAL A 227 4.13 -14.99 16.06
N GLU A 228 5.02 -15.71 15.42
CA GLU A 228 5.82 -16.77 16.02
C GLU A 228 7.27 -16.30 16.18
N GLU A 229 7.73 -16.21 17.42
CA GLU A 229 9.09 -15.80 17.77
C GLU A 229 9.88 -17.02 18.28
N LEU A 230 10.96 -17.36 17.59
CA LEU A 230 11.92 -18.38 18.03
C LEU A 230 13.04 -17.72 18.80
N TYR A 231 13.28 -18.21 20.02
CA TYR A 231 14.39 -17.84 20.88
C TYR A 231 15.35 -19.01 21.03
N GLY A 232 16.65 -18.71 20.99
CA GLY A 232 17.72 -19.65 21.25
C GLY A 232 17.85 -20.00 22.74
N PRO A 233 18.69 -20.99 23.09
CA PRO A 233 18.96 -21.38 24.48
C PRO A 233 19.59 -20.27 25.34
N ASP A 234 20.18 -19.26 24.70
CA ASP A 234 20.71 -18.05 25.32
C ASP A 234 19.63 -16.98 25.57
N GLY A 235 18.37 -17.28 25.27
CA GLY A 235 17.24 -16.38 25.42
C GLY A 235 17.17 -15.28 24.35
N ARG A 236 18.07 -15.29 23.35
CA ARG A 236 18.07 -14.30 22.27
C ARG A 236 17.15 -14.74 21.15
N LYS A 237 16.41 -13.80 20.57
CA LYS A 237 15.56 -14.03 19.39
C LYS A 237 16.43 -14.57 18.24
N ARG A 238 15.89 -15.45 17.39
CA ARG A 238 16.56 -16.07 16.24
C ARG A 238 15.74 -15.92 14.98
N GLU A 239 14.43 -16.03 15.12
CA GLU A 239 13.51 -15.93 14.01
C GLU A 239 12.21 -15.28 14.50
N GLN A 240 11.55 -14.53 13.63
CA GLN A 240 10.20 -14.02 13.84
C GLN A 240 9.40 -14.21 12.55
N ASN A 241 8.30 -14.94 12.64
CA ASN A 241 7.41 -15.19 11.51
C ASN A 241 6.07 -14.53 11.77
N ILE A 242 5.61 -13.72 10.82
CA ILE A 242 4.30 -13.07 10.89
C ILE A 242 3.39 -13.79 9.89
N TYR A 243 2.25 -14.23 10.39
CA TYR A 243 1.25 -14.96 9.63
C TYR A 243 -0.04 -14.16 9.52
N TRP A 244 -0.66 -14.27 8.34
CA TRP A 244 -2.05 -13.92 8.13
C TRP A 244 -2.84 -15.18 7.73
N GLY A 245 -3.70 -15.67 8.62
CA GLY A 245 -4.31 -16.99 8.55
C GLY A 245 -3.23 -18.08 8.59
N ASP A 246 -3.13 -18.84 7.51
CA ASP A 246 -2.08 -19.85 7.31
C ASP A 246 -0.94 -19.37 6.40
N GLU A 247 -0.99 -18.13 5.90
CA GLU A 247 0.00 -17.58 4.98
C GLU A 247 1.11 -16.83 5.74
N LEU A 248 2.37 -17.18 5.47
CA LEU A 248 3.53 -16.47 5.99
C LEU A 248 3.72 -15.18 5.20
N VAL A 249 3.46 -14.03 5.83
CA VAL A 249 3.56 -12.71 5.17
C VAL A 249 4.92 -12.05 5.36
N ARG A 250 5.60 -12.34 6.47
CA ARG A 250 6.95 -11.81 6.74
C ARG A 250 7.75 -12.79 7.60
N ARG A 251 9.05 -12.86 7.34
CA ARG A 251 10.01 -13.64 8.11
C ARG A 251 11.26 -12.82 8.40
N ASP A 252 11.62 -12.69 9.67
CA ASP A 252 12.82 -12.01 10.11
C ASP A 252 13.79 -13.03 10.72
N ILE A 253 15.04 -13.04 10.27
CA ILE A 253 16.11 -13.93 10.75
C ILE A 253 17.17 -13.08 11.45
N TRP A 254 17.50 -13.45 12.68
CA TRP A 254 18.42 -12.71 13.55
C TRP A 254 19.75 -13.46 13.68
N GLU A 255 20.81 -12.90 13.09
CA GLU A 255 22.16 -13.45 13.10
C GLU A 255 23.07 -12.60 13.98
N PHE A 256 23.40 -13.10 15.16
CA PHE A 256 24.26 -12.39 16.11
C PHE A 256 25.72 -12.59 15.74
N THR A 257 26.41 -11.50 15.44
CA THR A 257 27.85 -11.51 15.13
C THR A 257 28.69 -11.27 16.38
N SER A 258 28.10 -10.71 17.44
CA SER A 258 28.71 -10.55 18.76
C SER A 258 27.65 -10.52 19.88
N ASP A 259 28.03 -10.06 21.08
CA ASP A 259 27.10 -9.84 22.18
C ASP A 259 26.19 -8.64 21.98
N THR A 260 26.65 -7.64 21.24
CA THR A 260 25.91 -6.41 20.97
C THR A 260 25.56 -6.25 19.50
N GLN A 261 26.11 -7.03 18.58
CA GLN A 261 25.86 -6.83 17.15
C GLN A 261 24.97 -7.93 16.57
N VAL A 262 24.01 -7.51 15.74
CA VAL A 262 23.07 -8.39 15.06
C VAL A 262 22.83 -7.95 13.62
N ILE A 263 22.66 -8.93 12.75
CA ILE A 263 22.19 -8.74 11.38
C ILE A 263 20.77 -9.32 11.33
N ILE A 264 19.81 -8.50 10.91
CA ILE A 264 18.41 -8.89 10.78
C ILE A 264 18.07 -8.95 9.30
N THR A 265 17.82 -10.15 8.78
CA THR A 265 17.32 -10.33 7.41
C THR A 265 15.81 -10.45 7.43
N SER A 266 15.10 -9.48 6.85
CA SER A 266 13.63 -9.51 6.73
C SER A 266 13.23 -9.91 5.32
N GLU A 267 12.49 -10.99 5.17
CA GLU A 267 11.88 -11.45 3.92
C GLU A 267 10.41 -11.05 3.91
N ASN A 268 10.02 -10.16 2.99
CA ASN A 268 8.63 -9.77 2.84
C ASN A 268 7.97 -10.62 1.74
N ASN A 269 6.96 -11.41 2.14
CA ASN A 269 6.21 -12.28 1.26
C ASN A 269 4.88 -11.64 0.80
N SER A 270 4.47 -10.50 1.37
CA SER A 270 3.28 -9.76 0.95
C SER A 270 3.57 -8.89 -0.28
N GLY A 271 3.83 -9.51 -1.43
CA GLY A 271 3.83 -8.82 -2.73
C GLY A 271 5.10 -8.88 -3.54
N MET A 272 5.82 -7.77 -3.60
CA MET A 272 7.16 -7.76 -4.18
C MET A 272 8.06 -8.54 -3.24
N MET A 273 8.62 -9.66 -3.73
CA MET A 273 9.66 -10.37 -3.00
C MET A 273 10.93 -9.53 -3.02
N PHE A 274 11.11 -8.73 -1.98
CA PHE A 274 12.39 -8.17 -1.63
C PHE A 274 12.72 -8.58 -0.20
N SER A 275 14.02 -8.64 0.08
CA SER A 275 14.52 -8.84 1.43
C SER A 275 15.26 -7.59 1.84
N THR A 276 15.23 -7.26 3.13
CA THR A 276 16.14 -6.25 3.68
C THR A 276 17.13 -6.92 4.62
N ARG A 277 18.33 -6.35 4.71
CA ARG A 277 19.32 -6.73 5.71
C ARG A 277 19.68 -5.50 6.52
N ALA A 278 19.25 -5.48 7.77
CA ALA A 278 19.58 -4.44 8.73
C ALA A 278 20.76 -4.87 9.59
N TYR A 279 21.76 -4.00 9.70
CA TYR A 279 22.90 -4.16 10.61
C TYR A 279 22.65 -3.27 11.82
N ALA A 280 22.58 -3.88 12.99
CA ALA A 280 22.15 -3.20 14.20
C ALA A 280 23.04 -3.52 15.40
N GLU A 281 23.06 -2.58 16.34
CA GLU A 281 23.63 -2.75 17.67
C GLU A 281 22.52 -2.83 18.72
N ILE A 282 22.70 -3.73 19.68
CA ILE A 282 21.83 -3.94 20.82
C ILE A 282 22.43 -3.16 21.99
N GLN A 283 21.71 -2.14 22.41
CA GLN A 283 22.08 -1.28 23.52
C GLN A 283 21.92 -2.01 24.87
N PRO A 284 22.55 -1.51 25.96
CA PRO A 284 22.48 -2.16 27.27
C PRO A 284 21.07 -2.32 27.85
N ASP A 285 20.13 -1.48 27.44
CA ASP A 285 18.71 -1.55 27.80
C ASP A 285 17.90 -2.53 26.92
N GLY A 286 18.53 -3.11 25.90
CA GLY A 286 17.94 -4.04 24.94
C GLY A 286 17.37 -3.38 23.69
N GLU A 287 17.46 -2.06 23.55
CA GLU A 287 17.08 -1.37 22.32
C GLU A 287 17.96 -1.80 21.14
N VAL A 288 17.36 -1.96 19.96
CA VAL A 288 18.06 -2.35 18.73
C VAL A 288 18.19 -1.12 17.84
N VAL A 289 19.38 -0.56 17.75
CA VAL A 289 19.69 0.62 16.93
C VAL A 289 20.25 0.14 15.59
N THR A 290 19.56 0.49 14.50
CA THR A 290 19.99 0.12 13.14
C THR A 290 20.91 1.19 12.58
N HIS A 291 22.08 0.78 12.09
CA HIS A 291 23.06 1.69 11.51
C HIS A 291 23.16 1.59 10.00
N LYS A 292 22.75 0.45 9.42
CA LYS A 292 22.83 0.22 7.98
C LYS A 292 21.69 -0.66 7.53
N ILE A 293 21.11 -0.34 6.38
CA ILE A 293 20.07 -1.16 5.73
C ILE A 293 20.47 -1.42 4.28
N GLU A 294 20.45 -2.68 3.88
CA GLU A 294 20.57 -3.11 2.48
C GLU A 294 19.20 -3.61 1.99
N THR A 295 18.76 -3.16 0.81
CA THR A 295 17.61 -3.74 0.11
C THR A 295 18.10 -4.73 -0.94
N ILE A 296 17.56 -5.94 -0.91
CA ILE A 296 17.98 -7.07 -1.72
C ILE A 296 16.82 -7.52 -2.60
N VAL A 297 17.04 -7.57 -3.92
CA VAL A 297 16.08 -8.07 -4.90
C VAL A 297 16.77 -9.16 -5.73
N ASN A 298 16.15 -10.34 -5.83
CA ASN A 298 16.71 -11.50 -6.54
C ASN A 298 18.13 -11.91 -6.07
N GLY A 299 18.46 -11.66 -4.81
CA GLY A 299 19.78 -11.98 -4.23
C GLY A 299 20.86 -10.92 -4.46
N GLU A 300 20.55 -9.81 -5.14
CA GLU A 300 21.46 -8.69 -5.36
C GLU A 300 21.07 -7.49 -4.50
N VAL A 301 22.05 -6.80 -3.93
CA VAL A 301 21.82 -5.55 -3.20
C VAL A 301 21.53 -4.46 -4.23
N VAL A 302 20.32 -3.91 -4.20
CA VAL A 302 19.86 -2.87 -5.13
C VAL A 302 19.89 -1.47 -4.51
N SER A 303 19.90 -1.39 -3.18
CA SER A 303 20.00 -0.13 -2.43
C SER A 303 20.71 -0.36 -1.11
N GLU A 304 21.44 0.65 -0.64
CA GLU A 304 22.16 0.68 0.62
C GLU A 304 21.98 2.06 1.26
N GLN A 305 21.61 2.07 2.55
CA GLN A 305 21.46 3.29 3.35
C GLN A 305 22.28 3.15 4.63
N ASP A 306 23.14 4.13 4.90
CA ASP A 306 23.85 4.29 6.17
C ASP A 306 23.09 5.31 7.02
N LEU A 307 22.73 4.90 8.23
CA LEU A 307 21.92 5.67 9.19
C LEU A 307 22.77 6.23 10.33
N SER A 308 24.10 6.04 10.28
CA SER A 308 25.01 6.53 11.31
C SER A 308 25.33 8.02 11.18
N GLU A 309 25.06 8.65 10.02
CA GLU A 309 25.39 10.04 9.74
C GLU A 309 24.29 11.05 10.15
N ASP A 310 23.04 10.61 10.36
CA ASP A 310 21.89 11.49 10.65
C ASP A 310 21.81 11.99 12.11
N PHE A 311 22.79 11.66 12.97
CA PHE A 311 22.80 12.04 14.39
C PHE A 311 23.81 13.16 14.74
N GLU A 312 24.55 13.73 13.77
CA GLU A 312 25.61 14.72 14.06
C GLU A 312 25.25 16.21 13.88
N GLU A 313 24.03 16.59 13.47
CA GLU A 313 23.69 18.02 13.29
C GLU A 313 22.39 18.44 14.00
N GLU A 314 22.45 18.75 15.30
CA GLU A 314 21.52 19.68 15.97
C GLU A 314 22.08 20.09 17.35
N ASP A 315 23.27 20.71 17.36
CA ASP A 315 23.82 21.36 18.56
C ASP A 315 24.67 22.58 18.15
N GLU A 316 24.14 23.44 17.27
CA GLU A 316 24.63 24.83 17.16
C GLU A 316 23.82 25.71 18.13
N SER A 317 24.47 25.96 19.26
CA SER A 317 24.09 26.89 20.31
C SER A 317 23.80 28.30 19.78
N ASP A 318 22.56 28.76 19.93
CA ASP A 318 22.21 30.18 19.95
C ASP A 318 22.76 30.84 21.25
N ASP A 319 24.06 31.12 21.25
CA ASP A 319 24.65 32.11 22.16
C ASP A 319 24.54 33.49 21.48
N ASP A 320 23.36 34.09 21.54
CA ASP A 320 23.18 35.50 21.20
C ASP A 320 23.67 36.37 22.38
N ASP A 321 24.84 36.95 22.13
CA ASP A 321 25.57 37.92 22.94
C ASP A 321 24.68 39.11 23.38
N GLU A 322 24.34 39.17 24.67
CA GLU A 322 24.02 40.42 25.34
C GLU A 322 25.32 41.23 25.54
N SER A 323 25.52 42.33 24.79
CA SER A 323 26.27 43.47 25.33
C SER A 323 25.99 44.81 24.64
N PHE A 324 25.31 45.67 25.42
CA PHE A 324 25.46 47.12 25.68
C PHE A 324 25.81 48.12 24.57
#